data_AF-A0A6N8HQR6-F1
#
_entry.id   AF-A0A6N8HQR6-F1
#
_cell.length_a   1.000
_cell.length_b   1.000
_cell.length_c   1.000
_cell.angle_alpha   90.00
_cell.angle_beta   90.00
_cell.angle_gamma   90.00
#
_symmetry.space_group_name_H-M   'P 1'
#
loop_
_entity.id
_entity.type
_entity.pdbx_description
1 polymer ?
#
loop_
_entity_poly.entity_id
_entity_poly.type
_entity_poly.pdbx_seq_one_letter_code
_entity_poly.pdbx_strand_id
1 'polypeptide(L)'
;MDDLFLFLFLISFAALIIGLIKPEFALKWLPENKRNRKFAGMYFGVAAALFFVLVGVTVSPENESAVKGDQLEQEEKEKEEQEQQEEEQQEKEEQERREREQEQKEKEEKEKQEQQEKEEQEQKEKEEEEKKAKERAEKEKQEQEEKAAQEQKEKEKQEQVEQEKKEQQKKEKQEKPKKKAAKKESAETMSQQQAVQMARNYINYTAFSQSGLIEQLEYEGFNKKDATYAAGKIDVNWKEQAVEMANNYLDYDAFSKKGLIEQLMYEGFSNDHAAYAAGNVTVDWKAQAVKMAENYLNYDAFSRSGLIEQLKYEGFSGEVATYAANEVGL
;
A
#
# COMPACT_ATOMS: atom_id res chain seq x y z
N MET A 1 -72.33 46.52 33.01
CA MET A 1 -72.62 47.81 32.32
C MET A 1 -71.34 48.43 31.79
N ASP A 2 -70.21 48.14 32.42
CA ASP A 2 -68.89 48.71 32.12
C ASP A 2 -68.38 48.36 30.71
N ASP A 3 -68.58 47.12 30.28
CA ASP A 3 -68.22 46.70 28.91
C ASP A 3 -68.99 47.45 27.82
N LEU A 4 -70.24 47.86 28.10
CA LEU A 4 -71.05 48.62 27.16
C LEU A 4 -70.48 50.03 26.98
N PHE A 5 -70.07 50.69 28.06
CA PHE A 5 -69.49 52.04 28.00
C PHE A 5 -68.09 52.03 27.38
N LEU A 6 -67.28 51.01 27.66
CA LEU A 6 -65.97 50.83 27.03
C LEU A 6 -66.10 50.54 25.53
N PHE A 7 -67.05 49.71 25.13
CA PHE A 7 -67.32 49.43 23.72
C PHE A 7 -67.81 50.69 22.97
N LEU A 8 -68.70 51.48 23.59
CA LEU A 8 -69.18 52.75 23.03
C LEU A 8 -68.05 53.81 22.95
N PHE A 9 -67.12 53.82 23.91
CA PHE A 9 -65.91 54.64 23.85
C PHE A 9 -65.03 54.25 22.67
N LEU A 10 -64.72 52.97 22.48
CA LEU A 10 -63.88 52.49 21.37
C LEU A 10 -64.50 52.77 20.00
N ILE A 11 -65.82 52.59 19.86
CA ILE A 11 -66.54 52.94 18.62
C ILE A 11 -66.46 54.43 18.36
N SER A 12 -66.73 55.26 19.38
CA SER A 12 -66.68 56.72 19.24
C SER A 12 -65.27 57.21 18.90
N PHE A 13 -64.24 56.59 19.47
CA PHE A 13 -62.85 56.89 19.20
C PHE A 13 -62.40 56.46 17.79
N ALA A 14 -62.81 55.28 17.33
CA ALA A 14 -62.58 54.85 15.95
C ALA A 14 -63.29 55.78 14.95
N ALA A 15 -64.53 56.17 15.23
CA ALA A 15 -65.29 57.11 14.40
C ALA A 15 -64.65 58.52 14.37
N LEU A 16 -64.04 58.98 15.47
CA LEU A 16 -63.25 60.20 15.52
C LEU A 16 -62.06 60.14 14.56
N ILE A 17 -61.26 59.07 14.63
CA ILE A 17 -60.08 58.89 13.76
C ILE A 17 -60.51 58.85 12.29
N ILE A 18 -61.55 58.07 11.97
CA ILE A 18 -62.08 57.98 10.60
C ILE A 18 -62.61 59.35 10.14
N GLY A 19 -63.32 60.08 10.99
CA GLY A 19 -63.87 61.40 10.66
C GLY A 19 -62.82 62.49 10.48
N LEU A 20 -61.67 62.39 11.13
CA LEU A 20 -60.53 63.28 10.89
C LEU A 20 -59.83 62.98 9.56
N ILE A 21 -59.72 61.70 9.19
CA ILE A 21 -59.06 61.29 7.93
C ILE A 21 -59.99 61.55 6.72
N LYS A 22 -61.25 61.07 6.78
CA LYS A 22 -62.27 61.18 5.72
C LYS A 22 -63.62 61.69 6.27
N PRO A 23 -63.82 63.01 6.41
CA PRO A 23 -65.02 63.57 7.02
C PRO A 23 -66.30 63.33 6.21
N GLU A 24 -66.21 63.18 4.89
CA GLU A 24 -67.36 62.90 4.01
C GLU A 24 -68.01 61.55 4.29
N PHE A 25 -67.20 60.55 4.66
CA PHE A 25 -67.66 59.20 4.95
C PHE A 25 -68.27 59.11 6.35
N ALA A 26 -67.60 59.67 7.36
CA ALA A 26 -68.06 59.64 8.74
C ALA A 26 -69.27 60.53 9.01
N LEU A 27 -69.48 61.61 8.24
CA LEU A 27 -70.61 62.54 8.38
C LEU A 27 -71.62 62.43 7.24
N LYS A 28 -71.80 61.24 6.66
CA LYS A 28 -72.70 61.01 5.52
C LYS A 28 -74.14 61.47 5.78
N TRP A 29 -74.58 61.50 7.04
CA TRP A 29 -75.92 61.95 7.43
C TRP A 29 -76.05 63.49 7.57
N LEU A 30 -74.96 64.26 7.51
CA LEU A 30 -74.99 65.72 7.53
C LEU A 30 -75.08 66.30 6.11
N PRO A 31 -75.65 67.52 5.94
CA PRO A 31 -75.62 68.24 4.67
C PRO A 31 -74.17 68.51 4.23
N GLU A 32 -73.92 68.53 2.91
CA GLU A 32 -72.56 68.60 2.33
C GLU A 32 -71.71 69.76 2.87
N ASN A 33 -72.33 70.91 3.14
CA ASN A 33 -71.66 72.09 3.68
C ASN A 33 -71.13 71.92 5.13
N LYS A 34 -71.49 70.85 5.83
CA LYS A 34 -71.06 70.56 7.21
C LYS A 34 -70.25 69.26 7.33
N ARG A 35 -69.88 68.61 6.22
CA ARG A 35 -69.03 67.40 6.22
C ARG A 35 -67.55 67.74 6.26
N ASN A 36 -67.11 68.43 7.31
CA ASN A 36 -65.70 68.82 7.47
C ASN A 36 -65.11 68.24 8.77
N ARG A 37 -63.76 68.25 8.84
CA ARG A 37 -63.01 67.72 9.99
C ARG A 37 -63.36 68.41 11.31
N LYS A 38 -63.78 69.68 11.28
CA LYS A 38 -64.17 70.43 12.47
C LYS A 38 -65.46 69.86 13.08
N PHE A 39 -66.45 69.54 12.26
CA PHE A 39 -67.68 68.91 12.73
C PHE A 39 -67.44 67.47 13.20
N ALA A 40 -66.56 66.71 12.51
CA ALA A 40 -66.21 65.36 12.94
C ALA A 40 -65.56 65.36 14.34
N GLY A 41 -64.61 66.26 14.57
CA GLY A 41 -64.01 66.47 15.89
C GLY A 41 -65.03 66.94 16.94
N MET A 42 -65.95 67.83 16.58
CA MET A 42 -66.99 68.33 17.50
C MET A 42 -67.95 67.23 17.96
N TYR A 43 -68.45 66.37 17.06
CA TYR A 43 -69.42 65.34 17.43
C TYR A 43 -68.77 64.12 18.08
N PHE A 44 -67.78 63.51 17.42
CA PHE A 44 -67.16 62.29 17.92
C PHE A 44 -66.17 62.54 19.05
N GLY A 45 -65.56 63.73 19.11
CA GLY A 45 -64.63 64.09 20.18
C GLY A 45 -65.37 64.33 21.51
N VAL A 46 -66.50 65.02 21.46
CA VAL A 46 -67.36 65.20 22.63
C VAL A 46 -67.93 63.85 23.09
N ALA A 47 -68.38 63.00 22.17
CA ALA A 47 -68.85 61.65 22.51
C ALA A 47 -67.76 60.79 23.15
N ALA A 48 -66.55 60.76 22.58
CA ALA A 48 -65.42 60.02 23.15
C ALA A 48 -65.03 60.54 24.54
N ALA A 49 -65.01 61.86 24.76
CA ALA A 49 -64.73 62.44 26.07
C ALA A 49 -65.82 62.09 27.10
N LEU A 50 -67.09 62.14 26.73
CA LEU A 50 -68.20 61.76 27.62
C LEU A 50 -68.13 60.29 28.02
N PHE A 51 -67.90 59.38 27.07
CA PHE A 51 -67.78 57.97 27.38
C PHE A 51 -66.51 57.66 28.18
N PHE A 52 -65.40 58.38 27.94
CA PHE A 52 -64.19 58.24 28.75
C PHE A 52 -64.41 58.64 30.21
N VAL A 53 -65.12 59.75 30.46
CA VAL A 53 -65.47 60.16 31.82
C VAL A 53 -66.44 59.16 32.46
N LEU A 54 -67.41 58.63 31.72
CA LEU A 54 -68.32 57.60 32.23
C LEU A 54 -67.55 56.31 32.61
N VAL A 55 -66.60 55.86 31.79
CA VAL A 55 -65.73 54.71 32.13
C VAL A 55 -64.88 55.05 33.36
N GLY A 56 -64.31 56.25 33.46
CA GLY A 56 -63.50 56.65 34.60
C GLY A 56 -64.28 56.79 35.92
N VAL A 57 -65.58 57.09 35.87
CA VAL A 57 -66.44 57.22 37.05
C VAL A 57 -67.07 55.89 37.48
N THR A 58 -67.20 54.89 36.59
CA THR A 58 -67.74 53.57 36.96
C THR A 58 -66.69 52.59 37.46
N VAL A 59 -65.40 52.88 37.26
CA VAL A 59 -64.30 52.10 37.86
C VAL A 59 -64.14 52.51 39.33
N SER A 60 -64.89 51.85 40.22
CA SER A 60 -64.72 51.96 41.68
C SER A 60 -63.35 51.42 42.11
N PRO A 61 -62.66 52.06 43.08
CA PRO A 61 -61.33 51.64 43.53
C PRO A 61 -61.48 50.61 44.67
N GLU A 62 -61.74 49.34 44.34
CA GLU A 62 -61.71 48.24 45.33
C GLU A 62 -60.67 47.14 45.05
N ASN A 63 -59.85 47.25 43.99
CA ASN A 63 -58.91 46.21 43.58
C ASN A 63 -57.43 46.61 43.61
N GLU A 64 -56.98 47.44 44.55
CA GLU A 64 -55.54 47.83 44.63
C GLU A 64 -54.72 46.98 45.62
N SER A 65 -55.37 46.34 46.60
CA SER A 65 -54.70 45.53 47.63
C SER A 65 -54.60 44.03 47.32
N ALA A 66 -55.50 43.48 46.49
CA ALA A 66 -55.39 42.08 46.02
C ALA A 66 -54.33 41.93 44.91
N VAL A 67 -54.21 42.93 44.02
CA VAL A 67 -53.30 42.89 42.87
C VAL A 67 -51.82 42.94 43.27
N LYS A 68 -51.46 43.60 44.39
CA LYS A 68 -50.08 43.62 44.89
C LYS A 68 -49.65 42.32 45.57
N GLY A 69 -50.57 41.62 46.23
CA GLY A 69 -50.31 40.30 46.81
C GLY A 69 -50.12 39.25 45.72
N ASP A 70 -51.01 39.25 44.73
CA ASP A 70 -50.91 38.36 43.56
C ASP A 70 -49.66 38.64 42.71
N GLN A 71 -49.26 39.92 42.54
CA GLN A 71 -48.02 40.27 41.83
C GLN A 71 -46.75 39.82 42.58
N LEU A 72 -46.71 39.94 43.91
CA LEU A 72 -45.56 39.47 44.70
C LEU A 72 -45.45 37.95 44.70
N GLU A 73 -46.58 37.22 44.83
CA GLU A 73 -46.57 35.75 44.69
C GLU A 73 -46.20 35.29 43.28
N GLN A 74 -46.57 36.05 42.25
CA GLN A 74 -46.21 35.74 40.87
C GLN A 74 -44.72 36.02 40.59
N GLU A 75 -44.16 37.11 41.12
CA GLU A 75 -42.72 37.39 41.05
C GLU A 75 -41.89 36.35 41.83
N GLU A 76 -42.34 35.88 42.99
CA GLU A 76 -41.66 34.80 43.73
C GLU A 76 -41.70 33.47 42.97
N LYS A 77 -42.82 33.11 42.34
CA LYS A 77 -42.93 31.90 41.50
C LYS A 77 -42.08 31.98 40.24
N GLU A 78 -42.06 33.13 39.56
CA GLU A 78 -41.21 33.33 38.39
C GLU A 78 -39.72 33.23 38.77
N LYS A 79 -39.35 33.69 39.96
CA LYS A 79 -37.99 33.59 40.48
C LYS A 79 -37.63 32.15 40.88
N GLU A 80 -38.52 31.40 41.52
CA GLU A 80 -38.31 29.98 41.81
C GLU A 80 -38.22 29.15 40.51
N GLU A 81 -39.04 29.44 39.51
CA GLU A 81 -38.96 28.79 38.19
C GLU A 81 -37.64 29.14 37.46
N GLN A 82 -37.16 30.37 37.58
CA GLN A 82 -35.84 30.77 37.05
C GLN A 82 -34.70 30.05 37.76
N GLU A 83 -34.72 29.97 39.09
CA GLU A 83 -33.70 29.25 39.87
C GLU A 83 -33.70 27.75 39.52
N GLN A 84 -34.87 27.12 39.35
CA GLN A 84 -34.97 25.73 38.88
C GLN A 84 -34.44 25.54 37.45
N GLN A 85 -34.72 26.47 36.54
CA GLN A 85 -34.19 26.43 35.17
C GLN A 85 -32.66 26.60 35.14
N GLU A 86 -32.11 27.47 35.99
CA GLU A 86 -30.67 27.65 36.13
C GLU A 86 -30.00 26.39 36.72
N GLU A 87 -30.60 25.75 37.73
CA GLU A 87 -30.11 24.48 38.29
C GLU A 87 -30.15 23.35 37.25
N GLU A 88 -31.25 23.19 36.50
CA GLU A 88 -31.37 22.18 35.45
C GLU A 88 -30.36 22.42 34.31
N GLN A 89 -30.11 23.69 33.96
CA GLN A 89 -29.08 24.04 32.99
C GLN A 89 -27.67 23.72 33.50
N GLN A 90 -27.38 24.00 34.78
CA GLN A 90 -26.09 23.66 35.39
C GLN A 90 -25.86 22.14 35.46
N GLU A 91 -26.87 21.35 35.82
CA GLU A 91 -26.79 19.89 35.81
C GLU A 91 -26.53 19.34 34.41
N LYS A 92 -27.20 19.89 33.39
CA LYS A 92 -26.99 19.51 32.00
C LYS A 92 -25.59 19.87 31.49
N GLU A 93 -25.08 21.06 31.82
CA GLU A 93 -23.71 21.47 31.49
C GLU A 93 -22.67 20.58 32.20
N GLU A 94 -22.92 20.19 33.45
CA GLU A 94 -22.06 19.27 34.18
C GLU A 94 -22.09 17.86 33.57
N GLN A 95 -23.26 17.37 33.16
CA GLN A 95 -23.39 16.09 32.47
C GLN A 95 -22.65 16.09 31.13
N GLU A 96 -22.85 17.10 30.29
CA GLU A 96 -22.12 17.23 29.02
C GLU A 96 -20.61 17.29 29.24
N ARG A 97 -20.16 17.97 30.30
CA ARG A 97 -18.74 18.02 30.65
C ARG A 97 -18.22 16.64 31.07
N ARG A 98 -18.98 15.88 31.87
CA ARG A 98 -18.62 14.50 32.26
C ARG A 98 -18.56 13.57 31.06
N GLU A 99 -19.48 13.70 30.11
CA GLU A 99 -19.48 12.94 28.86
C GLU A 99 -18.25 13.28 28.00
N ARG A 100 -17.91 14.56 27.83
CA ARG A 100 -16.69 14.97 27.11
C ARG A 100 -15.41 14.49 27.80
N GLU A 101 -15.36 14.52 29.14
CA GLU A 101 -14.23 13.98 29.91
C GLU A 101 -14.10 12.45 29.76
N GLN A 102 -15.22 11.72 29.63
CA GLN A 102 -15.21 10.27 29.34
C GLN A 102 -14.76 9.99 27.91
N GLU A 103 -15.30 10.68 26.90
CA GLU A 103 -14.89 10.53 25.50
C GLU A 103 -13.40 10.84 25.33
N GLN A 104 -12.88 11.86 26.02
CA GLN A 104 -11.45 12.19 25.98
C GLN A 104 -10.60 11.07 26.59
N LYS A 105 -11.04 10.48 27.72
CA LYS A 105 -10.33 9.35 28.34
C LYS A 105 -10.35 8.11 27.45
N GLU A 106 -11.47 7.78 26.82
CA GLU A 106 -11.57 6.66 25.88
C GLU A 106 -10.67 6.88 24.66
N LYS A 107 -10.61 8.12 24.15
CA LYS A 107 -9.72 8.48 23.05
C LYS A 107 -8.24 8.35 23.44
N GLU A 108 -7.86 8.83 24.62
CA GLU A 108 -6.48 8.68 25.13
C GLU A 108 -6.11 7.22 25.39
N GLU A 109 -7.05 6.39 25.86
CA GLU A 109 -6.84 4.95 26.04
C GLU A 109 -6.69 4.23 24.71
N LYS A 110 -7.51 4.57 23.71
CA LYS A 110 -7.40 4.03 22.36
C LYS A 110 -6.09 4.43 21.68
N GLU A 111 -5.67 5.69 21.79
CA GLU A 111 -4.37 6.15 21.27
C GLU A 111 -3.20 5.42 21.94
N LYS A 112 -3.28 5.18 23.26
CA LYS A 112 -2.28 4.35 23.97
C LYS A 112 -2.27 2.90 23.49
N GLN A 113 -3.44 2.30 23.25
CA GLN A 113 -3.53 0.93 22.75
C GLN A 113 -2.97 0.81 21.33
N GLU A 114 -3.33 1.73 20.43
CA GLU A 114 -2.77 1.78 19.07
C GLU A 114 -1.23 1.97 19.09
N GLN A 115 -0.72 2.80 20.01
CA GLN A 115 0.71 2.99 20.16
C GLN A 115 1.42 1.73 20.71
N GLN A 116 0.81 1.04 21.68
CA GLN A 116 1.34 -0.23 22.19
C GLN A 116 1.35 -1.34 21.11
N GLU A 117 0.28 -1.46 20.32
CA GLU A 117 0.22 -2.43 19.22
C GLU A 117 1.30 -2.15 18.16
N LYS A 118 1.52 -0.87 17.84
CA LYS A 118 2.58 -0.45 16.92
C LYS A 118 3.98 -0.74 17.45
N GLU A 119 4.24 -0.48 18.73
CA GLU A 119 5.51 -0.82 19.38
C GLU A 119 5.74 -2.33 19.42
N GLU A 120 4.72 -3.13 19.69
CA GLU A 120 4.80 -4.60 19.67
C GLU A 120 5.07 -5.13 18.25
N GLN A 121 4.45 -4.55 17.22
CA GLN A 121 4.69 -4.91 15.82
C GLN A 121 6.13 -4.57 15.40
N GLU A 122 6.62 -3.37 15.72
CA GLU A 122 8.00 -2.98 15.42
C GLU A 122 9.02 -3.88 16.14
N GLN A 123 8.71 -4.33 17.37
CA GLN A 123 9.56 -5.26 18.10
C GLN A 123 9.58 -6.67 17.47
N LYS A 124 8.42 -7.17 17.00
CA LYS A 124 8.34 -8.44 16.25
C LYS A 124 9.10 -8.39 14.93
N GLU A 125 9.00 -7.29 14.17
CA GLU A 125 9.74 -7.09 12.92
C GLU A 125 11.26 -7.08 13.18
N LYS A 126 11.73 -6.39 14.22
CA LYS A 126 13.15 -6.40 14.62
C LYS A 126 13.63 -7.79 15.04
N GLU A 127 12.83 -8.55 15.78
CA GLU A 127 13.17 -9.92 16.19
C GLU A 127 13.24 -10.87 14.99
N GLU A 128 12.33 -10.73 14.02
CA GLU A 128 12.35 -11.50 12.78
C GLU A 128 13.57 -11.15 11.92
N GLU A 129 13.91 -9.87 11.80
CA GLU A 129 15.10 -9.41 11.07
C GLU A 129 16.38 -9.92 11.73
N GLU A 130 16.48 -9.89 13.06
CA GLU A 130 17.61 -10.44 13.80
C GLU A 130 17.72 -11.97 13.60
N LYS A 131 16.59 -12.68 13.59
CA LYS A 131 16.57 -14.13 13.32
C LYS A 131 17.02 -14.44 11.89
N LYS A 132 16.56 -13.70 10.89
CA LYS A 132 17.00 -13.83 9.49
C LYS A 132 18.50 -13.52 9.34
N ALA A 133 19.00 -12.50 10.03
CA ALA A 133 20.41 -12.16 10.04
C ALA A 133 21.28 -13.27 10.67
N LYS A 134 20.83 -13.85 11.79
CA LYS A 134 21.51 -15.01 12.42
C LYS A 134 21.53 -16.24 11.52
N GLU A 135 20.40 -16.57 10.88
CA GLU A 135 20.32 -17.70 9.95
C GLU A 135 21.24 -17.50 8.73
N ARG A 136 21.29 -16.28 8.18
CA ARG A 136 22.19 -15.95 7.08
C ARG A 136 23.66 -16.05 7.50
N ALA A 137 24.02 -15.55 8.68
CA ALA A 137 25.37 -15.66 9.21
C ALA A 137 25.77 -17.14 9.47
N GLU A 138 24.83 -17.97 9.91
CA GLU A 138 25.06 -19.40 10.10
C GLU A 138 25.24 -20.14 8.76
N LYS A 139 24.42 -19.83 7.75
CA LYS A 139 24.59 -20.35 6.37
C LYS A 139 25.92 -19.93 5.75
N GLU A 140 26.31 -18.66 5.88
CA GLU A 140 27.61 -18.17 5.39
C GLU A 140 28.78 -18.87 6.10
N LYS A 141 28.65 -19.14 7.40
CA LYS A 141 29.66 -19.90 8.16
C LYS A 141 29.73 -21.36 7.71
N GLN A 142 28.59 -22.02 7.49
CA GLN A 142 28.55 -23.40 6.98
C GLN A 142 29.16 -23.49 5.58
N GLU A 143 28.86 -22.54 4.68
CA GLU A 143 29.42 -22.50 3.33
C GLU A 143 30.95 -22.26 3.36
N GLN A 144 31.44 -21.43 4.28
CA GLN A 144 32.88 -21.24 4.49
C GLN A 144 33.56 -22.50 5.06
N GLU A 145 32.94 -23.17 6.02
CA GLU A 145 33.45 -24.45 6.56
C GLU A 145 33.46 -25.55 5.49
N GLU A 146 32.45 -25.61 4.62
CA GLU A 146 32.38 -26.57 3.50
C GLU A 146 33.44 -26.27 2.42
N LYS A 147 33.62 -24.98 2.06
CA LYS A 147 34.70 -24.55 1.15
C LYS A 147 36.08 -24.87 1.73
N ALA A 148 36.30 -24.61 3.03
CA ALA A 148 37.57 -24.94 3.69
C ALA A 148 37.80 -26.46 3.73
N ALA A 149 36.75 -27.26 3.99
CA ALA A 149 36.84 -28.72 3.96
C ALA A 149 37.09 -29.27 2.54
N GLN A 150 36.49 -28.68 1.50
CA GLN A 150 36.80 -29.02 0.10
C GLN A 150 38.24 -28.65 -0.27
N GLU A 151 38.71 -27.45 0.10
CA GLU A 151 40.08 -27.02 -0.18
C GLU A 151 41.12 -27.89 0.55
N GLN A 152 40.80 -28.34 1.76
CA GLN A 152 41.65 -29.27 2.51
C GLN A 152 41.64 -30.68 1.90
N LYS A 153 40.48 -31.20 1.47
CA LYS A 153 40.41 -32.45 0.71
C LYS A 153 41.15 -32.36 -0.62
N GLU A 154 41.11 -31.21 -1.29
CA GLU A 154 41.85 -30.98 -2.54
C GLU A 154 43.37 -30.92 -2.29
N LYS A 155 43.81 -30.26 -1.21
CA LYS A 155 45.23 -30.26 -0.77
C LYS A 155 45.71 -31.67 -0.40
N GLU A 156 44.90 -32.45 0.34
CA GLU A 156 45.23 -33.85 0.66
C GLU A 156 45.30 -34.73 -0.60
N LYS A 157 44.38 -34.52 -1.56
CA LYS A 157 44.38 -35.21 -2.85
C LYS A 157 45.59 -34.80 -3.70
N GLN A 158 45.99 -33.53 -3.67
CA GLN A 158 47.21 -33.04 -4.33
C GLN A 158 48.49 -33.58 -3.66
N GLU A 159 48.54 -33.68 -2.32
CA GLU A 159 49.66 -34.30 -1.61
C GLU A 159 49.75 -35.81 -1.87
N GLN A 160 48.63 -36.53 -1.94
CA GLN A 160 48.60 -37.94 -2.36
C GLN A 160 49.07 -38.12 -3.80
N VAL A 161 48.61 -37.26 -4.73
CA VAL A 161 49.09 -37.26 -6.12
C VAL A 161 50.58 -36.90 -6.21
N GLU A 162 51.10 -36.03 -5.33
CA GLU A 162 52.52 -35.69 -5.25
C GLU A 162 53.35 -36.83 -4.64
N GLN A 163 52.84 -37.53 -3.63
CA GLN A 163 53.46 -38.74 -3.07
C GLN A 163 53.47 -39.89 -4.08
N GLU A 164 52.37 -40.14 -4.80
CA GLU A 164 52.32 -41.12 -5.89
C GLU A 164 53.25 -40.73 -7.04
N LYS A 165 53.37 -39.43 -7.38
CA LYS A 165 54.38 -38.95 -8.34
C LYS A 165 55.81 -39.17 -7.84
N LYS A 166 56.10 -38.96 -6.55
CA LYS A 166 57.43 -39.22 -5.96
C LYS A 166 57.75 -40.73 -5.93
N GLU A 167 56.75 -41.58 -5.73
CA GLU A 167 56.89 -43.04 -5.76
C GLU A 167 57.02 -43.59 -7.19
N GLN A 168 56.28 -43.03 -8.15
CA GLN A 168 56.47 -43.29 -9.58
C GLN A 168 57.82 -42.78 -10.08
N GLN A 169 58.31 -41.62 -9.61
CA GLN A 169 59.66 -41.12 -9.93
C GLN A 169 60.78 -41.97 -9.31
N LYS A 170 60.53 -42.64 -8.17
CA LYS A 170 61.45 -43.65 -7.61
C LYS A 170 61.46 -44.93 -8.45
N LYS A 171 60.32 -45.37 -8.97
CA LYS A 171 60.22 -46.49 -9.93
C LYS A 171 60.85 -46.14 -11.29
N GLU A 172 60.72 -44.89 -11.75
CA GLU A 172 61.29 -44.42 -13.02
C GLU A 172 62.81 -44.14 -12.96
N LYS A 173 63.41 -44.09 -11.76
CA LYS A 173 64.87 -43.92 -11.58
C LYS A 173 65.68 -45.23 -11.70
N GLN A 174 65.03 -46.38 -11.87
CA GLN A 174 65.69 -47.66 -12.17
C GLN A 174 65.67 -48.06 -13.66
N GLU A 175 64.95 -47.32 -14.51
CA GLU A 175 65.02 -47.52 -15.96
C GLU A 175 65.18 -46.18 -16.68
N LYS A 176 66.43 -45.80 -16.98
CA LYS A 176 66.79 -45.04 -18.19
C LYS A 176 68.21 -45.42 -18.58
N PRO A 177 68.50 -45.62 -19.88
CA PRO A 177 68.72 -44.48 -20.77
C PRO A 177 68.02 -44.68 -22.14
N LYS A 178 67.75 -43.70 -23.02
CA LYS A 178 68.31 -42.36 -23.24
C LYS A 178 67.39 -41.59 -24.23
N LYS A 179 67.34 -40.26 -24.04
CA LYS A 179 67.02 -39.15 -24.96
C LYS A 179 67.13 -39.39 -26.50
N LYS A 180 66.08 -38.97 -27.24
CA LYS A 180 66.03 -37.93 -28.32
C LYS A 180 64.97 -38.28 -29.38
N ALA A 181 63.90 -37.48 -29.47
CA ALA A 181 63.29 -37.06 -30.73
C ALA A 181 62.17 -36.04 -30.42
N ALA A 182 62.50 -34.75 -30.59
CA ALA A 182 61.54 -33.80 -31.10
C ALA A 182 61.16 -34.26 -32.53
N LYS A 183 59.89 -34.07 -32.92
CA LYS A 183 59.29 -34.43 -34.21
C LYS A 183 58.62 -35.83 -34.26
N LYS A 184 57.48 -35.93 -33.59
CA LYS A 184 56.36 -36.78 -34.04
C LYS A 184 55.09 -35.93 -33.99
N GLU A 185 54.62 -35.49 -35.16
CA GLU A 185 53.18 -35.45 -35.43
C GLU A 185 52.63 -36.85 -35.08
N SER A 186 51.78 -36.92 -34.06
CA SER A 186 50.32 -36.86 -34.15
C SER A 186 49.67 -38.26 -34.08
N ALA A 187 50.06 -39.07 -33.10
CA ALA A 187 49.23 -40.19 -32.67
C ALA A 187 48.51 -39.75 -31.39
N GLU A 188 47.21 -39.55 -31.51
CA GLU A 188 46.29 -39.31 -30.39
C GLU A 188 46.44 -40.45 -29.37
N THR A 189 46.46 -40.12 -28.07
CA THR A 189 46.52 -41.16 -27.03
C THR A 189 45.18 -41.89 -26.93
N MET A 190 45.17 -43.12 -26.41
CA MET A 190 43.90 -43.83 -26.15
C MET A 190 42.97 -43.02 -25.23
N SER A 191 43.53 -42.35 -24.22
CA SER A 191 42.77 -41.48 -23.31
C SER A 191 42.11 -40.31 -24.06
N GLN A 192 42.85 -39.64 -24.95
CA GLN A 192 42.32 -38.58 -25.81
C GLN A 192 41.20 -39.07 -26.72
N GLN A 193 41.36 -40.24 -27.35
CA GLN A 193 40.33 -40.84 -28.19
C GLN A 193 39.04 -41.13 -27.42
N GLN A 194 39.17 -41.68 -26.20
CA GLN A 194 38.01 -41.93 -25.34
C GLN A 194 37.34 -40.63 -24.90
N ALA A 195 38.13 -39.61 -24.53
CA ALA A 195 37.61 -38.29 -24.17
C ALA A 195 36.85 -37.65 -25.35
N VAL A 196 37.38 -37.73 -26.57
CA VAL A 196 36.71 -37.24 -27.79
C VAL A 196 35.39 -37.96 -28.03
N GLN A 197 35.36 -39.29 -27.87
CA GLN A 197 34.13 -40.06 -28.03
C GLN A 197 33.08 -39.68 -26.99
N MET A 198 33.48 -39.53 -25.73
CA MET A 198 32.58 -39.13 -24.65
C MET A 198 32.07 -37.70 -24.85
N ALA A 199 32.93 -36.78 -25.28
CA ALA A 199 32.55 -35.41 -25.62
C ALA A 199 31.45 -35.37 -26.69
N ARG A 200 31.58 -36.19 -27.75
CA ARG A 200 30.55 -36.31 -28.80
C ARG A 200 29.25 -36.89 -28.25
N ASN A 201 29.33 -37.88 -27.36
CA ASN A 201 28.14 -38.46 -26.75
C ASN A 201 27.39 -37.42 -25.91
N TYR A 202 28.11 -36.58 -25.14
CA TYR A 202 27.51 -35.51 -24.34
C TYR A 202 26.84 -34.45 -25.19
N ILE A 203 27.53 -33.93 -26.21
CA ILE A 203 26.95 -32.93 -27.13
C ILE A 203 25.73 -33.47 -27.88
N ASN A 204 25.69 -34.78 -28.16
CA ASN A 204 24.51 -35.40 -28.77
C ASN A 204 23.34 -35.60 -27.78
N TYR A 205 23.59 -35.57 -26.48
CA TYR A 205 22.59 -35.81 -25.44
C TYR A 205 21.99 -34.50 -24.92
N THR A 206 22.82 -33.48 -24.70
CA THR A 206 22.39 -32.16 -24.23
C THR A 206 23.38 -31.08 -24.64
N ALA A 207 22.95 -29.83 -24.56
CA ALA A 207 23.79 -28.67 -24.85
C ALA A 207 24.87 -28.47 -23.77
N PHE A 208 26.05 -28.00 -24.18
CA PHE A 208 27.12 -27.59 -23.26
C PHE A 208 27.85 -26.34 -23.75
N SER A 209 28.33 -25.54 -22.80
CA SER A 209 29.42 -24.60 -23.09
C SER A 209 30.74 -25.36 -23.28
N GLN A 210 31.73 -24.74 -23.93
CA GLN A 210 33.03 -25.39 -24.11
C GLN A 210 33.71 -25.69 -22.76
N SER A 211 33.65 -24.76 -21.81
CA SER A 211 34.19 -24.97 -20.46
C SER A 211 33.38 -26.00 -19.68
N GLY A 212 32.04 -25.96 -19.76
CA GLY A 212 31.18 -26.94 -19.11
C GLY A 212 31.41 -28.36 -19.62
N LEU A 213 31.66 -28.53 -20.93
CA LEU A 213 32.04 -29.84 -21.48
C LEU A 213 33.40 -30.31 -20.95
N ILE A 214 34.39 -29.41 -20.80
CA ILE A 214 35.69 -29.76 -20.23
C ILE A 214 35.53 -30.20 -18.77
N GLU A 215 34.77 -29.46 -17.97
CA GLU A 215 34.48 -29.78 -16.57
C GLU A 215 33.74 -31.12 -16.45
N GLN A 216 32.77 -31.38 -17.33
CA GLN A 216 32.07 -32.66 -17.38
C GLN A 216 33.03 -33.82 -17.66
N LEU A 217 33.95 -33.67 -18.61
CA LEU A 217 34.94 -34.71 -18.90
C LEU A 217 35.96 -34.88 -17.77
N GLU A 218 36.31 -33.81 -17.04
CA GLU A 218 37.14 -33.93 -15.83
C GLU A 218 36.40 -34.70 -14.72
N TYR A 219 35.10 -34.46 -14.56
CA TYR A 219 34.23 -35.23 -13.66
C TYR A 219 34.17 -36.71 -14.02
N GLU A 220 34.16 -37.04 -15.32
CA GLU A 220 34.25 -38.41 -15.86
C GLU A 220 35.63 -39.07 -15.65
N GLY A 221 36.57 -38.34 -15.06
CA GLY A 221 37.89 -38.85 -14.68
C GLY A 221 38.97 -38.65 -15.74
N PHE A 222 38.70 -37.94 -16.83
CA PHE A 222 39.76 -37.51 -17.74
C PHE A 222 40.61 -36.44 -17.07
N ASN A 223 41.92 -36.47 -17.30
CA ASN A 223 42.74 -35.35 -16.85
C ASN A 223 42.44 -34.11 -17.72
N LYS A 224 42.66 -32.92 -17.13
CA LYS A 224 42.44 -31.63 -17.78
C LYS A 224 43.01 -31.50 -19.20
N LYS A 225 44.17 -32.10 -19.48
CA LYS A 225 44.79 -32.01 -20.82
C LYS A 225 44.01 -32.81 -21.85
N ASP A 226 43.53 -33.99 -21.49
CA ASP A 226 42.75 -34.85 -22.38
C ASP A 226 41.33 -34.31 -22.57
N ALA A 227 40.70 -33.78 -21.51
CA ALA A 227 39.40 -33.10 -21.59
C ALA A 227 39.45 -31.84 -22.49
N THR A 228 40.46 -30.98 -22.29
CA THR A 228 40.67 -29.80 -23.15
C THR A 228 40.97 -30.20 -24.59
N TYR A 229 41.78 -31.25 -24.79
CA TYR A 229 42.04 -31.79 -26.12
C TYR A 229 40.74 -32.24 -26.80
N ALA A 230 39.89 -32.99 -26.08
CA ALA A 230 38.64 -33.50 -26.62
C ALA A 230 37.67 -32.38 -27.04
N ALA A 231 37.42 -31.42 -26.16
CA ALA A 231 36.57 -30.27 -26.46
C ALA A 231 37.10 -29.43 -27.64
N GLY A 232 38.42 -29.32 -27.81
CA GLY A 232 39.01 -28.63 -28.96
C GLY A 232 39.05 -29.45 -30.25
N LYS A 233 38.80 -30.76 -30.19
CA LYS A 233 38.93 -31.69 -31.33
C LYS A 233 37.61 -31.98 -32.01
N ILE A 234 36.50 -31.87 -31.28
CA ILE A 234 35.16 -32.04 -31.84
C ILE A 234 34.78 -30.83 -32.71
N ASP A 235 34.03 -31.08 -33.77
CA ASP A 235 33.49 -30.04 -34.64
C ASP A 235 32.12 -29.64 -34.10
N VAL A 236 32.09 -28.56 -33.31
CA VAL A 236 30.90 -28.08 -32.60
C VAL A 236 30.79 -26.58 -32.79
N ASN A 237 29.59 -26.12 -33.15
CA ASN A 237 29.26 -24.72 -33.16
C ASN A 237 28.83 -24.28 -31.75
N TRP A 238 29.78 -23.77 -30.96
CA TRP A 238 29.53 -23.33 -29.58
C TRP A 238 28.46 -22.24 -29.43
N LYS A 239 28.24 -21.45 -30.49
CA LYS A 239 27.20 -20.44 -30.53
C LYS A 239 25.82 -21.06 -30.72
N GLU A 240 25.70 -22.12 -31.51
CA GLU A 240 24.46 -22.90 -31.64
C GLU A 240 24.17 -23.68 -30.35
N GLN A 241 25.19 -24.24 -29.70
CA GLN A 241 25.04 -24.87 -28.38
C GLN A 241 24.46 -23.91 -27.33
N ALA A 242 24.82 -22.63 -27.38
CA ALA A 242 24.21 -21.62 -26.51
C ALA A 242 22.72 -21.41 -26.81
N VAL A 243 22.31 -21.42 -28.09
CA VAL A 243 20.89 -21.32 -28.49
C VAL A 243 20.11 -22.56 -28.02
N GLU A 244 20.70 -23.74 -28.16
CA GLU A 244 20.08 -24.99 -27.71
C GLU A 244 19.89 -25.00 -26.19
N MET A 245 20.92 -24.63 -25.44
CA MET A 245 20.83 -24.49 -23.98
C MET A 245 19.76 -23.46 -23.58
N ALA A 246 19.71 -22.33 -24.28
CA ALA A 246 18.72 -21.29 -24.03
C ALA A 246 17.28 -21.80 -24.20
N ASN A 247 17.01 -22.59 -25.25
CA ASN A 247 15.70 -23.21 -25.44
C ASN A 247 15.39 -24.21 -24.33
N ASN A 248 16.35 -25.05 -23.92
CA ASN A 248 16.17 -26.00 -22.83
C ASN A 248 15.75 -25.30 -21.52
N TYR A 249 16.35 -24.15 -21.20
CA TYR A 249 15.95 -23.35 -20.03
C TYR A 249 14.54 -22.76 -20.17
N LEU A 250 14.19 -22.22 -21.34
CA LEU A 250 12.88 -21.62 -21.58
C LEU A 250 11.73 -22.65 -21.60
N ASP A 251 12.05 -23.91 -21.94
CA ASP A 251 11.11 -25.02 -21.85
C ASP A 251 10.80 -25.36 -20.38
N TYR A 252 11.82 -25.33 -19.51
CA TYR A 252 11.67 -25.69 -18.10
C TYR A 252 11.12 -24.55 -17.23
N ASP A 253 11.61 -23.32 -17.40
CA ASP A 253 11.26 -22.18 -16.55
C ASP A 253 10.95 -20.92 -17.38
N ALA A 254 10.63 -19.81 -16.70
CA ALA A 254 10.45 -18.51 -17.31
C ALA A 254 11.71 -17.66 -17.14
N PHE A 255 12.09 -16.92 -18.18
CA PHE A 255 13.23 -16.00 -18.10
C PHE A 255 12.92 -14.66 -18.78
N SER A 256 13.44 -13.58 -18.19
CA SER A 256 13.65 -12.36 -18.96
C SER A 256 14.81 -12.54 -19.92
N LYS A 257 14.89 -11.72 -20.98
CA LYS A 257 16.03 -11.77 -21.90
C LYS A 257 17.36 -11.56 -21.19
N LYS A 258 17.40 -10.66 -20.19
CA LYS A 258 18.60 -10.39 -19.39
C LYS A 258 18.92 -11.59 -18.50
N GLY A 259 17.93 -12.12 -17.77
CA GLY A 259 18.11 -13.28 -16.90
C GLY A 259 18.59 -14.52 -17.68
N LEU A 260 18.09 -14.73 -18.90
CA LEU A 260 18.57 -15.83 -19.75
C LEU A 260 20.04 -15.67 -20.14
N ILE A 261 20.49 -14.44 -20.44
CA ILE A 261 21.91 -14.17 -20.73
C ILE A 261 22.76 -14.48 -19.50
N GLU A 262 22.34 -14.03 -18.32
CA GLU A 262 23.03 -14.27 -17.06
C GLU A 262 23.09 -15.77 -16.73
N GLN A 263 22.01 -16.51 -16.96
CA GLN A 263 21.98 -17.96 -16.78
C GLN A 263 22.97 -18.66 -17.72
N LEU A 264 22.99 -18.32 -19.01
CA LEU A 264 23.93 -18.93 -19.95
C LEU A 264 25.40 -18.58 -19.62
N MET A 265 25.66 -17.39 -19.09
CA MET A 265 26.99 -17.04 -18.58
C MET A 265 27.37 -17.88 -17.36
N TYR A 266 26.42 -18.17 -16.48
CA TYR A 266 26.61 -19.11 -15.37
C TYR A 266 26.92 -20.53 -15.87
N GLU A 267 26.27 -20.99 -16.94
CA GLU A 267 26.60 -22.25 -17.66
C GLU A 267 27.97 -22.24 -18.35
N GLY A 268 28.73 -21.16 -18.26
CA GLY A 268 30.08 -21.03 -18.82
C GLY A 268 30.14 -20.57 -20.27
N PHE A 269 29.03 -20.11 -20.86
CA PHE A 269 29.09 -19.45 -22.17
C PHE A 269 29.72 -18.05 -22.05
N SER A 270 30.45 -17.64 -23.10
CA SER A 270 30.90 -16.25 -23.18
C SER A 270 29.69 -15.31 -23.30
N ASN A 271 29.85 -14.06 -22.85
CA ASN A 271 28.81 -13.04 -22.99
C ASN A 271 28.32 -12.92 -24.45
N ASP A 272 29.24 -12.99 -25.43
CA ASP A 272 28.88 -12.93 -26.85
C ASP A 272 28.02 -14.12 -27.30
N HIS A 273 28.29 -15.33 -26.82
CA HIS A 273 27.47 -16.51 -27.12
C HIS A 273 26.10 -16.44 -26.41
N ALA A 274 26.07 -16.04 -25.14
CA ALA A 274 24.84 -15.88 -24.37
C ALA A 274 23.92 -14.80 -24.98
N ALA A 275 24.48 -13.62 -25.31
CA ALA A 275 23.76 -12.54 -25.95
C ALA A 275 23.27 -12.92 -27.36
N TYR A 276 24.08 -13.66 -28.11
CA TYR A 276 23.64 -14.22 -29.39
C TYR A 276 22.48 -15.19 -29.19
N ALA A 277 22.57 -16.12 -28.24
CA ALA A 277 21.53 -17.10 -27.97
C ALA A 277 20.20 -16.44 -27.60
N ALA A 278 20.21 -15.54 -26.60
CA ALA A 278 19.03 -14.79 -26.19
C ALA A 278 18.47 -13.88 -27.31
N GLY A 279 19.25 -13.58 -28.35
CA GLY A 279 18.80 -12.86 -29.54
C GLY A 279 18.23 -13.75 -30.66
N ASN A 280 18.51 -15.06 -30.64
CA ASN A 280 18.16 -16.01 -31.71
C ASN A 280 17.19 -17.11 -31.27
N VAL A 281 16.85 -17.22 -29.99
CA VAL A 281 15.71 -18.02 -29.55
C VAL A 281 14.41 -17.47 -30.11
N THR A 282 13.52 -18.38 -30.51
CA THR A 282 12.17 -18.01 -30.99
C THR A 282 11.19 -18.13 -29.83
N VAL A 283 11.06 -17.05 -29.06
CA VAL A 283 10.20 -17.00 -27.87
C VAL A 283 9.41 -15.69 -27.82
N ASP A 284 8.18 -15.75 -27.31
CA ASP A 284 7.41 -14.56 -26.97
C ASP A 284 7.83 -14.06 -25.58
N TRP A 285 8.60 -12.98 -25.56
CA TRP A 285 9.09 -12.36 -24.32
C TRP A 285 7.97 -11.80 -23.42
N LYS A 286 6.81 -11.44 -23.98
CA LYS A 286 5.66 -11.06 -23.16
C LYS A 286 5.04 -12.28 -22.50
N ALA A 287 4.91 -13.38 -23.23
CA ALA A 287 4.43 -14.64 -22.67
C ALA A 287 5.38 -15.17 -21.57
N GLN A 288 6.69 -14.99 -21.72
CA GLN A 288 7.66 -15.32 -20.67
C GLN A 288 7.45 -14.50 -19.38
N ALA A 289 7.11 -13.22 -19.50
CA ALA A 289 6.78 -12.40 -18.34
C ALA A 289 5.50 -12.86 -17.64
N VAL A 290 4.47 -13.26 -18.41
CA VAL A 290 3.23 -13.84 -17.86
C VAL A 290 3.53 -15.17 -17.14
N LYS A 291 4.28 -16.08 -17.77
CA LYS A 291 4.70 -17.35 -17.16
C LYS A 291 5.46 -17.12 -15.85
N MET A 292 6.36 -16.13 -15.80
CA MET A 292 7.08 -15.78 -14.58
C MET A 292 6.16 -15.20 -13.50
N ALA A 293 5.21 -14.35 -13.90
CA ALA A 293 4.20 -13.80 -12.99
C ALA A 293 3.34 -14.92 -12.35
N GLU A 294 2.89 -15.87 -13.16
CA GLU A 294 2.16 -17.07 -12.69
C GLU A 294 3.01 -17.91 -11.74
N ASN A 295 4.29 -18.14 -12.08
CA ASN A 295 5.22 -18.85 -11.21
C ASN A 295 5.33 -18.17 -9.84
N TYR A 296 5.52 -16.85 -9.78
CA TYR A 296 5.56 -16.11 -8.51
C TYR A 296 4.27 -16.23 -7.71
N LEU A 297 3.11 -16.09 -8.36
CA LEU A 297 1.80 -16.19 -7.71
C LEU A 297 1.46 -17.60 -7.21
N ASN A 298 2.10 -18.64 -7.77
CA ASN A 298 1.97 -20.01 -7.25
C ASN A 298 2.70 -20.21 -5.91
N TYR A 299 3.71 -19.38 -5.61
CA TYR A 299 4.50 -19.50 -4.37
C TYR A 299 4.11 -18.49 -3.29
N ASP A 300 3.72 -17.27 -3.67
CA ASP A 300 3.39 -16.21 -2.71
C ASP A 300 2.33 -15.24 -3.26
N ALA A 301 1.68 -14.51 -2.36
CA ALA A 301 0.72 -13.47 -2.72
C ALA A 301 1.44 -12.14 -3.01
N PHE A 302 1.08 -11.50 -4.13
CA PHE A 302 1.61 -10.18 -4.49
C PHE A 302 0.50 -9.15 -4.62
N SER A 303 0.79 -7.91 -4.18
CA SER A 303 0.05 -6.75 -4.68
C SER A 303 0.41 -6.50 -6.15
N ARG A 304 -0.48 -5.85 -6.90
CA ARG A 304 -0.22 -5.46 -8.29
C ARG A 304 1.11 -4.74 -8.48
N SER A 305 1.36 -3.70 -7.66
CA SER A 305 2.60 -2.94 -7.71
C SER A 305 3.81 -3.79 -7.31
N GLY A 306 3.66 -4.68 -6.31
CA GLY A 306 4.72 -5.58 -5.88
C GLY A 306 5.14 -6.54 -6.99
N LEU A 307 4.18 -7.16 -7.69
CA LEU A 307 4.47 -8.06 -8.79
C LEU A 307 5.17 -7.33 -9.96
N ILE A 308 4.72 -6.12 -10.29
CA ILE A 308 5.36 -5.31 -11.34
C ILE A 308 6.81 -4.99 -10.98
N GLU A 309 7.09 -4.60 -9.73
CA GLU A 309 8.46 -4.34 -9.29
C GLU A 309 9.31 -5.61 -9.26
N GLN A 310 8.74 -6.75 -8.88
CA GLN A 310 9.43 -8.05 -8.95
C GLN A 310 9.82 -8.37 -10.40
N LEU A 311 8.89 -8.31 -11.35
CA LEU A 311 9.19 -8.60 -12.76
C LEU A 311 10.20 -7.61 -13.36
N LYS A 312 10.21 -6.34 -12.91
CA LYS A 312 11.27 -5.39 -13.28
C LYS A 312 12.62 -5.78 -12.70
N TYR A 313 12.66 -6.27 -11.46
CA TYR A 313 13.87 -6.81 -10.84
C TYR A 313 14.41 -8.00 -11.62
N GLU A 314 13.52 -8.89 -12.09
CA GLU A 314 13.84 -10.02 -12.98
C GLU A 314 14.37 -9.59 -14.36
N GLY A 315 14.29 -8.31 -14.70
CA GLY A 315 14.84 -7.73 -15.91
C GLY A 315 13.84 -7.53 -17.05
N PHE A 316 12.52 -7.62 -16.79
CA PHE A 316 11.51 -7.18 -17.74
C PHE A 316 11.39 -5.64 -17.77
N SER A 317 11.04 -5.10 -18.94
CA SER A 317 10.70 -3.66 -19.03
C SER A 317 9.43 -3.37 -18.24
N GLY A 318 9.28 -2.12 -17.76
CA GLY A 318 8.09 -1.71 -17.00
C GLY A 318 6.78 -1.94 -17.76
N GLU A 319 6.78 -1.73 -19.08
CA GLU A 319 5.61 -2.00 -19.93
C GLU A 319 5.26 -3.49 -19.98
N VAL A 320 6.25 -4.36 -20.13
CA VAL A 320 6.05 -5.82 -20.18
C VAL A 320 5.66 -6.39 -18.80
N ALA A 321 6.27 -5.88 -17.73
CA ALA A 321 5.90 -6.24 -16.36
C ALA A 321 4.45 -5.82 -16.03
N THR A 322 4.06 -4.61 -16.43
CA THR A 322 2.68 -4.13 -16.26
C THR A 322 1.69 -4.97 -17.06
N TYR A 323 2.05 -5.32 -18.30
CA TYR A 323 1.25 -6.22 -19.12
C TYR A 323 1.06 -7.58 -18.44
N ALA A 324 2.13 -8.20 -17.95
CA ALA A 324 2.06 -9.50 -17.30
C ALA A 324 1.20 -9.48 -16.03
N ALA A 325 1.32 -8.44 -15.19
CA ALA A 325 0.48 -8.27 -14.01
C ALA A 325 -1.01 -8.21 -14.37
N ASN A 326 -1.38 -7.49 -15.44
CA ASN A 326 -2.76 -7.44 -15.90
C ASN A 326 -3.27 -8.80 -16.39
N GLU A 327 -2.45 -9.54 -17.14
CA GLU A 327 -2.85 -10.85 -17.69
C GLU A 327 -3.09 -11.89 -16.59
N VAL A 328 -2.37 -11.81 -15.47
CA VAL A 328 -2.60 -12.67 -14.29
C VAL A 328 -3.69 -12.14 -13.35
N GLY A 329 -4.39 -11.07 -13.73
CA GLY A 329 -5.56 -10.55 -13.02
C GLY A 329 -5.29 -9.55 -11.90
N LEU A 330 -4.11 -8.90 -11.88
CA LEU A 330 -3.72 -7.91 -10.87
C LEU A 330 -3.75 -6.45 -11.35
#